data_AF-A0A2E7BPP0-F1
#
_entry.id   AF-A0A2E7BPP0-F1
#
_cell.length_a   1.000
_cell.length_b   1.000
_cell.length_c   1.000
_cell.angle_alpha   90.00
_cell.angle_beta   90.00
_cell.angle_gamma   90.00
#
_symmetry.space_group_name_H-M   'P 1'
#
loop_
_entity.id
_entity.type
_entity.pdbx_description
1 polymer ?
#
loop_
_entity_poly.entity_id
_entity_poly.type
_entity_poly.pdbx_seq_one_letter_code
_entity_poly.pdbx_strand_id
1 'polypeptide(L)' 'MTEQEYRWPSRDEALSLVHEPNLSELMARAASLRDAGFGNVVTYSRKVFIPLTQLCRDDCRYCTFAQQP' A
#
# COMPACT_ATOMS: atom_id res chain seq x y z
N MET A 1 -3.68 -2.62 26.94
CA MET A 1 -3.13 -3.28 25.74
C MET A 1 -4.24 -4.15 25.20
N THR A 2 -5.07 -3.60 24.32
CA THR A 2 -6.22 -4.33 23.77
C THR A 2 -5.68 -5.41 22.84
N GLU A 3 -5.91 -6.68 23.18
CA GLU A 3 -5.80 -7.81 22.26
C GLU A 3 -6.82 -7.59 21.15
N GLN A 4 -6.44 -6.80 20.15
CA GLN A 4 -7.24 -6.66 18.95
C GLN A 4 -6.73 -7.72 17.98
N GLU A 5 -7.51 -8.78 17.83
CA GLU A 5 -7.21 -9.90 16.95
C GLU A 5 -7.11 -9.38 15.51
N TYR A 6 -5.88 -9.13 15.06
CA TYR A 6 -5.61 -8.63 13.73
C TYR A 6 -5.80 -9.77 12.73
N ARG A 7 -7.03 -9.93 12.24
CA ARG A 7 -7.38 -10.96 11.26
C ARG A 7 -7.14 -10.44 9.85
N TRP A 8 -6.33 -11.17 9.09
CA TRP A 8 -6.21 -10.92 7.65
C TRP A 8 -7.51 -11.29 6.94
N PRO A 9 -8.06 -10.40 6.09
CA PRO A 9 -9.24 -10.73 5.30
C PRO A 9 -8.89 -11.83 4.29
N SER A 10 -9.86 -12.69 3.98
CA SER A 10 -9.78 -13.57 2.82
C SER A 10 -9.73 -12.73 1.54
N ARG A 11 -9.36 -13.35 0.42
CA ARG A 11 -9.34 -12.67 -0.88
C ARG A 11 -10.70 -12.05 -1.22
N ASP A 12 -11.78 -12.79 -1.00
CA ASP A 12 -13.13 -12.34 -1.36
C ASP A 12 -13.63 -11.24 -0.43
N GLU A 13 -13.28 -11.30 0.86
CA GLU A 13 -13.54 -10.22 1.83
C GLU A 13 -12.77 -8.94 1.47
N ALA A 14 -11.52 -9.05 0.99
CA ALA A 14 -10.75 -7.89 0.57
C ALA A 14 -11.32 -7.27 -0.72
N LEU A 15 -11.77 -8.11 -1.66
CA LEU A 15 -12.36 -7.64 -2.93
C LEU A 15 -13.71 -6.96 -2.73
N SER A 16 -14.52 -7.39 -1.76
CA SER A 16 -15.81 -6.75 -1.52
C SER A 16 -15.67 -5.28 -1.09
N LEU A 17 -14.56 -4.93 -0.41
CA LEU A 17 -14.26 -3.55 -0.01
C LEU A 17 -14.03 -2.61 -1.19
N VAL A 18 -13.62 -3.12 -2.36
CA VAL A 18 -13.45 -2.31 -3.59
C VAL A 18 -14.78 -1.73 -4.06
N HIS A 19 -15.88 -2.43 -3.77
CA HIS A 19 -17.22 -2.04 -4.17
C HIS A 19 -18.00 -1.30 -3.07
N GLU A 20 -17.35 -0.94 -1.96
CA GLU A 20 -17.97 -0.19 -0.86
C GLU A 20 -18.38 1.22 -1.34
N PRO A 21 -19.70 1.55 -1.39
CA PRO A 21 -20.14 2.85 -1.87
C PRO A 21 -19.80 3.99 -0.90
N ASN A 22 -19.63 3.72 0.39
CA ASN A 22 -19.33 4.74 1.39
C ASN A 22 -17.84 4.82 1.70
N LEU A 23 -17.10 5.54 0.84
CA LEU A 23 -15.67 5.77 1.01
C LEU A 23 -15.30 6.38 2.36
N SER A 24 -16.12 7.30 2.88
CA SER A 24 -15.84 7.98 4.15
C SER A 24 -15.83 7.01 5.32
N GLU A 25 -16.81 6.11 5.37
CA GLU A 25 -16.88 5.08 6.40
C GLU A 25 -15.73 4.08 6.28
N LEU A 26 -15.37 3.68 5.07
CA LEU A 26 -14.23 2.81 4.81
C LEU A 26 -12.91 3.45 5.30
N MET A 27 -12.70 4.73 5.00
CA MET A 27 -11.54 5.48 5.47
C MET A 27 -11.50 5.62 6.99
N ALA A 28 -12.64 5.86 7.64
CA ALA A 28 -12.73 5.95 9.10
C ALA A 28 -12.37 4.62 9.79
N ARG A 29 -12.87 3.49 9.26
CA ARG A 29 -12.51 2.16 9.75
C ARG A 29 -11.01 1.88 9.56
N ALA A 30 -10.46 2.20 8.37
CA ALA A 30 -9.04 2.04 8.09
C ALA A 30 -8.16 2.91 9.01
N ALA A 31 -8.60 4.14 9.30
CA ALA A 31 -7.92 5.02 10.24
C ALA A 31 -7.89 4.45 11.65
N SER A 32 -9.02 3.94 12.15
CA SER A 32 -9.09 3.31 13.47
C SER A 32 -8.14 2.11 13.59
N LEU A 33 -8.03 1.27 12.56
CA LEU A 33 -7.11 0.12 12.54
C LEU A 33 -5.64 0.57 12.52
N ARG A 34 -5.30 1.55 11.67
CA ARG A 34 -3.96 2.13 11.60
C ARG A 34 -3.56 2.73 12.96
N ASP A 35 -4.43 3.51 13.58
CA ASP A 35 -4.13 4.21 14.83
C ASP A 35 -4.01 3.22 16.00
N ALA A 36 -4.80 2.14 16.01
CA ALA A 36 -4.66 1.06 16.98
C ALA A 36 -3.33 0.28 16.84
N GLY A 37 -2.86 0.04 15.61
CA GLY A 37 -1.64 -0.73 15.34
C GLY A 37 -0.34 0.07 15.40
N PHE A 38 -0.36 1.32 14.91
CA PHE A 38 0.84 2.13 14.69
C PHE A 38 0.83 3.45 15.47
N GLY A 39 -0.29 3.83 16.07
CA GLY A 39 -0.45 5.11 16.76
C GLY A 39 -0.26 6.30 15.80
N ASN A 40 0.37 7.35 16.31
CA ASN A 40 0.61 8.61 15.59
C ASN A 40 2.03 8.72 14.99
N VAL A 41 2.82 7.63 14.98
CA VAL A 41 4.19 7.65 14.47
C VAL A 41 4.18 7.50 12.96
N VAL A 42 4.68 8.51 12.25
CA VAL A 42 4.90 8.44 10.80
C VAL A 42 6.38 8.21 10.51
N THR A 43 6.71 7.04 9.98
CA THR A 43 8.08 6.71 9.53
C THR A 43 8.31 7.23 8.12
N TYR A 44 9.53 7.68 7.84
CA TYR A 44 9.94 8.10 6.50
C TYR A 44 11.28 7.46 6.13
N SER A 45 11.46 7.12 4.86
CA SER A 45 12.74 6.66 4.33
C SER A 45 13.32 7.73 3.42
N ARG A 46 14.52 8.24 3.77
CA ARG A 46 15.23 9.21 2.93
C ARG A 46 15.69 8.50 1.66
N LYS A 47 15.02 8.76 0.55
CA LYS A 47 15.34 8.15 -0.75
C LYS A 47 16.26 9.08 -1.55
N VAL A 48 17.47 8.60 -1.82
CA VAL A 48 18.31 9.14 -2.91
C VAL A 48 18.14 8.21 -4.11
N PHE A 49 17.82 8.77 -5.27
CA PHE A 49 17.76 8.02 -6.51
C PHE A 49 19.08 8.18 -7.27
N ILE A 50 19.83 7.09 -7.40
CA ILE A 50 21.10 7.05 -8.13
C ILE A 50 20.87 6.22 -9.41
N PRO A 51 20.77 6.84 -10.60
CA PRO A 51 20.54 6.11 -11.84
C PRO A 51 21.84 5.46 -12.32
N LEU A 52 22.15 4.27 -11.81
CA LEU A 52 23.39 3.54 -12.15
C LEU A 52 23.41 3.06 -13.61
N THR A 53 22.25 2.67 -14.16
CA THR A 53 22.10 2.24 -15.55
C THR A 53 20.65 2.37 -16.01
N GLN A 54 20.45 2.57 -17.32
CA GLN A 54 19.15 2.50 -17.98
C GLN A 54 19.02 1.24 -18.85
N LEU A 55 20.03 0.36 -18.85
CA LEU A 55 19.96 -0.94 -19.52
C LEU A 55 19.15 -1.90 -18.63
N CYS A 56 17.94 -2.22 -19.05
CA CYS A 56 17.04 -3.15 -18.35
C CYS A 56 16.60 -4.25 -19.32
N ARG A 57 16.52 -5.50 -18.85
CA ARG A 57 16.01 -6.64 -19.63
C ARG A 57 14.48 -6.71 -19.62
N ASP A 58 13.85 -6.13 -18.62
CA ASP A 58 12.41 -6.24 -18.38
C ASP A 58 11.62 -5.20 -19.19
N ASP A 59 10.45 -5.59 -19.70
CA ASP A 59 9.51 -4.70 -20.42
C ASP A 59 8.46 -4.11 -19.48
N CYS A 60 8.91 -3.49 -18.39
CA CYS A 60 8.02 -2.87 -17.42
C CYS A 60 7.36 -1.61 -18.02
N ARG A 61 6.07 -1.71 -18.37
CA ARG A 61 5.29 -0.61 -18.99
C ARG A 61 5.16 0.67 -18.13
N TYR A 62 5.38 0.56 -16.83
CA TYR A 62 5.35 1.70 -15.89
C TYR A 62 6.75 2.29 -15.64
N CYS A 63 7.82 1.64 -16.10
CA CYS A 63 9.19 2.02 -15.80
C CYS A 63 9.75 2.94 -16.90
N THR A 64 10.28 4.10 -16.52
CA THR A 64 10.90 5.04 -17.48
C THR A 64 12.25 4.59 -18.02
N PHE A 65 12.84 3.52 -17.47
CA PHE A 65 14.09 2.93 -17.97
C PHE A 65 13.87 1.79 -18.96
N ALA A 66 12.66 1.22 -19.01
CA ALA A 66 12.36 0.17 -19.97
C ALA A 66 12.28 0.80 -21.37
N GLN A 67 13.17 0.37 -22.27
CA GLN A 67 13.14 0.75 -23.68
C GLN A 67 12.71 -0.47 -24.49
N GLN A 68 11.73 -0.28 -25.38
CA GLN A 68 11.32 -1.33 -26.31
C GLN A 68 12.46 -1.54 -27.33
N PRO A 69 12.71 -2.79 -27.75
CA PRO A 69 13.74 -3.08 -28.74
C PRO A 69 13.49 -2.43 -30.10
#